data_AF-A0A8J4JNH0-F1
#
_entry.id   AF-A0A8J4JNH0-F1
#
_cell.length_a   1.000
_cell.length_b   1.000
_cell.length_c   1.000
_cell.angle_alpha   90.00
_cell.angle_beta   90.00
_cell.angle_gamma   90.00
#
_symmetry.space_group_name_H-M   'P 1'
#
loop_
_entity.id
_entity.type
_entity.pdbx_description
1 polymer ?
#
loop_
_entity_poly.entity_id
_entity_poly.type
_entity_poly.pdbx_seq_one_letter_code
_entity_poly.pdbx_strand_id
1 'polypeptide(L)'
;AVKVLTTLRNHWKKTTFGVCLLSWGGNWLYGRHCDNLLRRAACQEAQAFGNQLIPSSMPLKKATVFLNPAACKGKARNLFEKNAAPILHLSGLDVTVVKTDYEGQAKKLLELMENTDLIIIAGGDGTVQEVLQELVDANVNLLSSCVQAVFSKIPIGFIPLGKTCTLSHTLYPESTNQVQHITNATLAILKGETVPLDVLQIKGEKEQPVFAVTGLRWGSYRDAGVKVSKYWYLGPLKTKAAHFFSTFKVERNCEEKSALMYLGPTERPPEEPEETPSRPPLYVRLYRRLRLYWSSPPKEIPQEVTPEDWEELKLSTIELSIATRNRQLDLTRTEDFMDICIEADTVSKGQFVNRGSQKMCDPHMCPEGSQCIQASRCILQLPEGTEGSFGIDNEEYEAMPVEVKLLPRKLRFFCDPRMREQMLHAAVQ
;
A
#
# COMPACT_ATOMS: atom_id res chain seq x y z
N ALA A 1 -51.76 -20.46 -25.82
CA ALA A 1 -51.72 -19.41 -24.78
C ALA A 1 -52.52 -19.77 -23.52
N VAL A 2 -53.82 -20.06 -23.62
CA VAL A 2 -54.71 -20.28 -22.44
C VAL A 2 -54.27 -21.41 -21.51
N LYS A 3 -53.86 -22.58 -22.04
CA LYS A 3 -53.35 -23.71 -21.23
C LYS A 3 -52.04 -23.39 -20.50
N VAL A 4 -51.19 -22.53 -21.06
CA VAL A 4 -49.92 -22.14 -20.45
C VAL A 4 -50.18 -21.18 -19.29
N LEU A 5 -51.09 -20.22 -19.48
CA LEU A 5 -51.53 -19.28 -18.45
C LEU A 5 -52.22 -19.99 -17.26
N THR A 6 -53.07 -20.98 -17.51
CA THR A 6 -53.72 -21.75 -16.42
C THR A 6 -52.71 -22.60 -15.65
N THR A 7 -51.72 -23.17 -16.32
CA THR A 7 -50.65 -23.96 -15.68
C THR A 7 -49.72 -23.08 -14.84
N LEU A 8 -49.35 -21.90 -15.34
CA LEU A 8 -48.56 -20.90 -14.62
C LEU A 8 -49.30 -20.39 -13.38
N ARG A 9 -50.62 -20.20 -13.47
CA ARG A 9 -51.48 -19.79 -12.35
C ARG A 9 -51.61 -20.88 -11.28
N ASN A 10 -51.79 -22.13 -11.70
CA ASN A 10 -51.96 -23.27 -10.78
C ASN A 10 -50.66 -23.61 -10.03
N HIS A 11 -49.50 -23.28 -10.60
CA HIS A 11 -48.19 -23.49 -9.97
C HIS A 11 -47.43 -22.18 -9.71
N TRP A 12 -48.11 -21.14 -9.23
CA TRP A 12 -47.53 -19.80 -9.04
C TRP A 12 -46.20 -19.80 -8.26
N LYS A 13 -46.04 -20.65 -7.23
CA LYS A 13 -44.77 -20.79 -6.47
C LYS A 13 -43.60 -21.34 -7.29
N LYS A 14 -43.86 -22.28 -8.20
CA LYS A 14 -42.83 -22.86 -9.09
C LYS A 14 -42.48 -21.88 -10.20
N THR A 15 -43.49 -21.18 -10.71
CA THR A 15 -43.33 -20.13 -11.72
C THR A 15 -42.49 -18.98 -11.18
N THR A 16 -42.78 -18.44 -10.00
CA THR A 16 -42.01 -17.35 -9.39
C THR A 16 -40.57 -17.77 -9.13
N PHE A 17 -40.35 -18.97 -8.58
CA PHE A 17 -39.00 -19.51 -8.40
C PHE A 17 -38.24 -19.63 -9.73
N GLY A 18 -38.88 -20.15 -10.78
CA GLY A 18 -38.28 -20.25 -12.12
C GLY A 18 -37.92 -18.89 -12.71
N VAL A 19 -38.78 -17.88 -12.56
CA VAL A 19 -38.51 -16.51 -13.01
C VAL A 19 -37.34 -15.90 -12.23
N CYS A 20 -37.29 -16.07 -10.91
CA CYS A 20 -36.17 -15.60 -10.10
C CYS A 20 -34.84 -16.25 -10.52
N LEU A 21 -34.83 -17.57 -10.75
CA LEU A 21 -33.63 -18.27 -11.22
C LEU A 21 -33.18 -17.82 -12.61
N LEU A 22 -34.11 -17.64 -13.54
CA LEU A 22 -33.79 -17.16 -14.88
C LEU A 22 -33.29 -15.71 -14.87
N SER A 23 -33.91 -14.85 -14.05
CA SER A 23 -33.45 -13.46 -13.87
C SER A 23 -32.04 -13.42 -13.27
N TRP A 24 -31.79 -14.20 -12.21
CA TRP A 24 -30.48 -14.31 -11.58
C TRP A 24 -29.42 -14.88 -12.54
N GLY A 25 -29.74 -15.97 -13.24
CA GLY A 25 -28.85 -16.61 -14.21
C GLY A 25 -28.56 -15.72 -15.43
N GLY A 26 -29.57 -15.00 -15.91
CA GLY A 26 -29.44 -14.00 -16.98
C GLY A 26 -28.51 -12.85 -16.57
N ASN A 27 -28.70 -12.31 -15.37
CA ASN A 27 -27.83 -11.26 -14.84
C ASN A 27 -26.38 -11.76 -14.64
N TRP A 28 -26.20 -12.99 -14.16
CA TRP A 28 -24.87 -13.61 -14.02
C TRP A 28 -24.16 -13.81 -15.38
N LEU A 29 -24.88 -14.31 -16.38
CA LEU A 29 -24.36 -14.47 -17.74
C LEU A 29 -24.01 -13.13 -18.38
N TYR A 30 -24.88 -12.13 -18.20
CA TYR A 30 -24.65 -10.77 -18.66
C TYR A 30 -23.38 -10.17 -18.04
N GLY A 31 -23.23 -10.28 -16.71
CA GLY A 31 -22.00 -9.84 -16.03
C GLY A 31 -20.74 -10.50 -16.59
N ARG A 32 -20.78 -11.83 -16.82
CA ARG A 32 -19.66 -12.56 -17.42
C ARG A 32 -19.36 -12.10 -18.86
N HIS A 33 -20.39 -11.76 -19.63
CA HIS A 33 -20.22 -11.20 -20.97
C HIS A 33 -19.56 -9.82 -20.92
N CYS A 34 -20.03 -8.93 -20.05
CA CYS A 34 -19.43 -7.61 -19.83
C CYS A 34 -17.96 -7.71 -19.41
N ASP A 35 -17.62 -8.62 -18.49
CA ASP A 35 -16.23 -8.83 -18.08
C ASP A 35 -15.35 -9.28 -19.26
N ASN A 36 -15.87 -10.11 -20.16
CA ASN A 36 -15.13 -10.53 -21.35
C ASN A 36 -14.94 -9.39 -22.36
N LEU A 37 -15.94 -8.51 -22.50
CA LEU A 37 -15.82 -7.31 -23.32
C LEU A 37 -14.73 -6.37 -22.77
N LEU A 38 -14.69 -6.17 -21.45
CA LEU A 38 -13.64 -5.38 -20.79
C LEU A 38 -12.25 -5.97 -21.03
N ARG A 39 -12.08 -7.29 -20.86
CA ARG A 39 -10.81 -7.97 -21.16
C ARG A 39 -10.38 -7.78 -22.61
N ARG A 40 -11.32 -7.91 -23.55
CA ARG A 40 -11.06 -7.75 -24.98
C ARG A 40 -10.60 -6.33 -25.30
N ALA A 41 -11.30 -5.32 -24.77
CA ALA A 41 -10.95 -3.92 -24.97
C ALA A 41 -9.55 -3.62 -24.41
N ALA A 42 -9.26 -4.08 -23.18
CA ALA A 42 -7.95 -3.89 -22.56
C ALA A 42 -6.82 -4.60 -23.34
N CYS A 43 -7.06 -5.81 -23.87
CA CYS A 43 -6.08 -6.51 -24.71
C CYS A 43 -5.83 -5.79 -26.05
N GLN A 44 -6.85 -5.18 -26.64
CA GLN A 44 -6.70 -4.39 -27.87
C GLN A 44 -5.86 -3.13 -27.62
N GLU A 45 -6.07 -2.46 -26.48
CA GLU A 45 -5.23 -1.33 -26.06
C GLU A 45 -3.79 -1.79 -25.80
N ALA A 46 -3.59 -2.90 -25.07
CA ALA A 46 -2.27 -3.48 -24.82
C ALA A 46 -1.53 -3.88 -26.10
N GLN A 47 -2.25 -4.46 -27.07
CA GLN A 47 -1.70 -4.82 -28.37
C GLN A 47 -1.21 -3.58 -29.14
N ALA A 48 -1.88 -2.43 -29.01
CA ALA A 48 -1.43 -1.19 -29.61
C ALA A 48 -0.09 -0.72 -29.03
N PHE A 49 0.17 -0.96 -27.74
CA PHE A 49 1.48 -0.72 -27.13
C PHE A 49 2.54 -1.70 -27.64
N GLY A 50 2.22 -3.00 -27.76
CA GLY A 50 3.17 -4.00 -28.24
C GLY A 50 3.53 -3.89 -29.72
N ASN A 51 2.66 -3.31 -30.55
CA ASN A 51 2.91 -3.08 -31.97
C ASN A 51 3.82 -1.86 -32.26
N GLN A 52 4.30 -1.17 -31.23
CA GLN A 52 5.22 -0.05 -31.39
C GLN A 52 6.60 -0.53 -31.86
N LEU A 53 7.19 0.18 -32.82
CA LEU A 53 8.50 -0.17 -33.36
C LEU A 53 9.60 0.29 -32.40
N ILE A 54 10.52 -0.62 -32.07
CA ILE A 54 11.69 -0.34 -31.23
C ILE A 54 12.96 -0.49 -32.10
N PRO A 55 13.95 0.42 -32.00
CA PRO A 55 15.22 0.27 -32.68
C PRO A 55 15.94 -1.01 -32.25
N SER A 56 16.59 -1.73 -33.18
CA SER A 56 17.30 -2.99 -32.89
C SER A 56 18.43 -2.86 -31.87
N SER A 57 18.91 -1.63 -31.61
CA SER A 57 19.95 -1.33 -30.62
C SER A 57 19.42 -1.21 -29.18
N MET A 58 18.10 -1.06 -28.99
CA MET A 58 17.49 -0.88 -27.67
C MET A 58 17.00 -2.23 -27.13
N PRO A 59 17.41 -2.63 -25.91
CA PRO A 59 16.90 -3.86 -25.30
C PRO A 59 15.42 -3.72 -24.93
N LEU A 60 14.72 -4.85 -24.90
CA LEU A 60 13.36 -4.92 -24.38
C LEU A 60 13.35 -4.63 -22.88
N LYS A 61 12.33 -3.90 -22.42
CA LYS A 61 12.14 -3.62 -21.00
C LYS A 61 11.79 -4.91 -20.26
N LYS A 62 12.53 -5.19 -19.18
CA LYS A 62 12.32 -6.38 -18.35
C LYS A 62 11.41 -6.06 -17.16
N ALA A 63 10.33 -6.82 -17.04
CA ALA A 63 9.35 -6.67 -15.98
C ALA A 63 9.31 -7.94 -15.11
N THR A 64 9.43 -7.79 -13.81
CA THR A 64 9.37 -8.90 -12.87
C THR A 64 8.13 -8.79 -11.99
N VAL A 65 7.26 -9.80 -12.08
CA VAL A 65 5.98 -9.83 -11.37
C VAL A 65 6.08 -10.72 -10.14
N PHE A 66 5.88 -10.16 -8.96
CA PHE A 66 5.69 -10.89 -7.70
C PHE A 66 4.22 -11.21 -7.51
N LEU A 67 3.84 -12.48 -7.64
CA LEU A 67 2.47 -12.95 -7.50
C LEU A 67 2.32 -13.75 -6.20
N ASN A 68 1.44 -13.30 -5.32
CA ASN A 68 0.98 -14.10 -4.19
C ASN A 68 -0.29 -14.90 -4.59
N PRO A 69 -0.19 -16.21 -4.86
CA PRO A 69 -1.33 -17.04 -5.27
C PRO A 69 -2.35 -17.25 -4.14
N ALA A 70 -1.93 -17.19 -2.87
CA ALA A 70 -2.78 -17.40 -1.70
C ALA A 70 -3.70 -16.20 -1.42
N ALA A 71 -3.38 -15.02 -1.96
CA ALA A 71 -4.19 -13.82 -1.84
C ALA A 71 -5.64 -14.01 -2.34
N CYS A 72 -6.55 -13.22 -1.77
CA CYS A 72 -7.99 -13.26 -2.06
C CYS A 72 -8.61 -14.68 -1.96
N LYS A 73 -8.27 -15.42 -0.89
CA LYS A 73 -8.74 -16.79 -0.64
C LYS A 73 -8.33 -17.77 -1.75
N GLY A 74 -7.08 -17.69 -2.21
CA GLY A 74 -6.52 -18.58 -3.25
C GLY A 74 -7.02 -18.32 -4.67
N LYS A 75 -7.70 -17.19 -4.92
CA LYS A 75 -8.22 -16.83 -6.26
C LYS A 75 -7.29 -15.91 -7.04
N ALA A 76 -6.29 -15.32 -6.38
CA ALA A 76 -5.40 -14.34 -6.98
C ALA A 76 -4.71 -14.86 -8.25
N ARG A 77 -4.18 -16.09 -8.24
CA ARG A 77 -3.59 -16.71 -9.44
C ARG A 77 -4.55 -16.71 -10.62
N ASN A 78 -5.78 -17.20 -10.43
CA ASN A 78 -6.76 -17.26 -11.51
C ASN A 78 -7.21 -15.87 -11.99
N LEU A 79 -7.24 -14.88 -11.10
CA LEU A 79 -7.55 -13.50 -11.45
C LEU A 79 -6.43 -12.86 -12.28
N PHE A 80 -5.18 -13.04 -11.86
CA PHE A 80 -4.00 -12.54 -12.56
C PHE A 80 -3.89 -13.13 -13.97
N GLU A 81 -3.91 -14.46 -14.09
CA GLU A 81 -3.76 -15.19 -15.36
C GLU A 81 -4.86 -14.83 -16.38
N LYS A 82 -6.08 -14.51 -15.90
CA LYS A 82 -7.21 -14.19 -16.79
C LYS A 82 -7.31 -12.72 -17.17
N ASN A 83 -6.91 -11.82 -16.28
CA ASN A 83 -7.19 -10.39 -16.42
C ASN A 83 -5.94 -9.56 -16.72
N ALA A 84 -4.78 -9.90 -16.14
CA ALA A 84 -3.57 -9.08 -16.21
C ALA A 84 -2.48 -9.71 -17.09
N ALA A 85 -2.23 -11.02 -16.98
CA ALA A 85 -1.17 -11.70 -17.72
C ALA A 85 -1.25 -11.49 -19.25
N PRO A 86 -2.44 -11.58 -19.90
CA PRO A 86 -2.55 -11.34 -21.34
C PRO A 86 -2.15 -9.91 -21.73
N ILE A 87 -2.51 -8.92 -20.91
CA ILE A 87 -2.18 -7.51 -21.14
C ILE A 87 -0.66 -7.31 -21.10
N LEU A 88 0.00 -7.87 -20.08
CA LEU A 88 1.45 -7.76 -19.94
C LEU A 88 2.20 -8.44 -21.09
N HIS A 89 1.78 -9.65 -21.49
CA HIS A 89 2.44 -10.35 -22.61
C HIS A 89 2.20 -9.69 -23.98
N LEU A 90 1.05 -9.02 -24.18
CA LEU A 90 0.77 -8.30 -25.42
C LEU A 90 1.51 -6.96 -25.53
N SER A 91 2.02 -6.43 -24.42
CA SER A 91 2.62 -5.09 -24.36
C SER A 91 4.06 -4.99 -24.87
N GLY A 92 4.69 -6.11 -25.24
CA GLY A 92 6.09 -6.13 -25.69
C GLY A 92 7.12 -6.06 -24.55
N LEU A 93 6.71 -6.30 -23.30
CA LEU A 93 7.61 -6.45 -22.15
C LEU A 93 8.14 -7.88 -22.02
N ASP A 94 9.38 -8.03 -21.55
CA ASP A 94 9.92 -9.32 -21.13
C ASP A 94 9.48 -9.61 -19.69
N VAL A 95 8.37 -10.35 -19.55
CA VAL A 95 7.66 -10.53 -18.27
C VAL A 95 8.07 -11.85 -17.62
N THR A 96 8.76 -11.75 -16.49
CA THR A 96 9.07 -12.91 -15.63
C THR A 96 8.14 -12.92 -14.42
N VAL A 97 7.28 -13.94 -14.33
CA VAL A 97 6.34 -14.08 -13.20
C VAL A 97 6.93 -15.00 -12.15
N VAL A 98 7.13 -14.48 -10.95
CA VAL A 98 7.59 -15.24 -9.79
C VAL A 98 6.47 -15.35 -8.76
N LYS A 99 6.25 -16.59 -8.32
CA LYS A 99 5.20 -16.92 -7.35
C LYS A 99 5.83 -16.99 -5.97
N THR A 100 5.21 -16.32 -5.01
CA THR A 100 5.59 -16.44 -3.60
C THR A 100 4.77 -17.57 -2.96
N ASP A 101 5.45 -18.47 -2.27
CA ASP A 101 4.85 -19.62 -1.59
C ASP A 101 4.63 -19.32 -0.09
N TYR A 102 5.51 -18.51 0.52
CA TYR A 102 5.45 -18.11 1.92
C TYR A 102 6.03 -16.70 2.14
N GLU A 103 5.73 -16.11 3.30
CA GLU A 103 6.21 -14.79 3.74
C GLU A 103 7.74 -14.78 3.91
N GLY A 104 8.40 -13.74 3.39
CA GLY A 104 9.86 -13.60 3.39
C GLY A 104 10.55 -14.27 2.19
N GLN A 105 9.82 -14.92 1.28
CA GLN A 105 10.39 -15.45 0.04
C GLN A 105 10.71 -14.33 -0.96
N ALA A 106 9.95 -13.23 -0.94
CA ALA A 106 10.19 -12.10 -1.82
C ALA A 106 11.60 -11.51 -1.58
N LYS A 107 12.04 -11.47 -0.31
CA LYS A 107 13.39 -11.05 0.10
C LYS A 107 14.51 -11.77 -0.65
N LYS A 108 14.54 -13.10 -0.52
CA LYS A 108 15.58 -13.94 -1.13
C LYS A 108 15.59 -13.80 -2.63
N LEU A 109 14.41 -13.65 -3.23
CA LEU A 109 14.32 -13.50 -4.66
C LEU A 109 14.84 -12.14 -5.12
N LEU A 110 14.48 -11.06 -4.41
CA LEU A 110 14.92 -9.70 -4.73
C LEU A 110 16.46 -9.58 -4.68
N GLU A 111 17.11 -10.23 -3.71
CA GLU A 111 18.57 -10.30 -3.59
C GLU A 111 19.24 -11.00 -4.78
N LEU A 112 18.56 -11.98 -5.39
CA LEU A 112 19.05 -12.76 -6.52
C LEU A 112 18.68 -12.15 -7.88
N MET A 113 17.89 -11.08 -7.90
CA MET A 113 17.42 -10.44 -9.12
C MET A 113 18.45 -9.44 -9.65
N GLU A 114 18.98 -9.72 -10.83
CA GLU A 114 19.84 -8.79 -11.57
C GLU A 114 19.03 -7.99 -12.60
N ASN A 115 19.26 -6.67 -12.65
CA ASN A 115 18.88 -5.73 -13.71
C ASN A 115 17.44 -5.88 -14.27
N THR A 116 16.46 -5.44 -13.48
CA THR A 116 15.06 -5.27 -13.91
C THR A 116 14.72 -3.80 -14.10
N ASP A 117 13.95 -3.48 -15.14
CA ASP A 117 13.54 -2.09 -15.41
C ASP A 117 12.24 -1.74 -14.67
N LEU A 118 11.46 -2.76 -14.32
CA LEU A 118 10.11 -2.64 -13.75
C LEU A 118 9.84 -3.78 -12.77
N ILE A 119 9.36 -3.45 -11.57
CA ILE A 119 8.85 -4.41 -10.60
C ILE A 119 7.33 -4.29 -10.55
N ILE A 120 6.60 -5.42 -10.63
CA ILE A 120 5.15 -5.45 -10.52
C ILE A 120 4.77 -6.34 -9.34
N ILE A 121 3.97 -5.80 -8.43
CA ILE A 121 3.45 -6.53 -7.27
C ILE A 121 1.99 -6.87 -7.53
N ALA A 122 1.66 -8.15 -7.58
CA ALA A 122 0.32 -8.67 -7.82
C ALA A 122 -0.21 -9.38 -6.57
N GLY A 123 -1.02 -8.67 -5.78
CA GLY A 123 -1.41 -9.14 -4.45
C GLY A 123 -2.36 -8.20 -3.71
N GLY A 124 -2.32 -8.29 -2.38
CA GLY A 124 -2.96 -7.32 -1.47
C GLY A 124 -1.90 -6.53 -0.70
N ASP A 125 -2.33 -5.77 0.31
CA ASP A 125 -1.48 -4.83 1.04
C ASP A 125 -0.25 -5.51 1.69
N GLY A 126 -0.41 -6.67 2.35
CA GLY A 126 0.74 -7.38 2.94
C GLY A 126 1.79 -7.85 1.92
N THR A 127 1.39 -8.22 0.70
CA THR A 127 2.37 -8.55 -0.36
C THR A 127 3.11 -7.31 -0.87
N VAL A 128 2.45 -6.15 -0.83
CA VAL A 128 3.10 -4.87 -1.13
C VAL A 128 4.09 -4.53 -0.04
N GLN A 129 3.68 -4.63 1.22
CA GLN A 129 4.54 -4.38 2.38
C GLN A 129 5.80 -5.26 2.35
N GLU A 130 5.68 -6.58 2.15
CA GLU A 130 6.81 -7.49 2.10
C GLU A 130 7.84 -7.09 1.01
N VAL A 131 7.38 -6.84 -0.21
CA VAL A 131 8.28 -6.47 -1.32
C VAL A 131 8.92 -5.10 -1.09
N LEU A 132 8.16 -4.15 -0.54
CA LEU A 132 8.63 -2.80 -0.29
C LEU A 132 9.61 -2.71 0.88
N GLN A 133 9.34 -3.44 1.96
CA GLN A 133 10.25 -3.60 3.08
C GLN A 133 11.63 -3.95 2.55
N GLU A 134 11.71 -4.97 1.70
CA GLU A 134 12.98 -5.49 1.19
C GLU A 134 13.63 -4.53 0.19
N LEU A 135 12.85 -3.85 -0.64
CA LEU A 135 13.37 -2.81 -1.53
C LEU A 135 13.96 -1.64 -0.75
N VAL A 136 13.31 -1.21 0.33
CA VAL A 136 13.81 -0.08 1.14
C VAL A 136 14.95 -0.53 2.04
N ASP A 137 14.90 -1.71 2.63
CA ASP A 137 16.00 -2.28 3.42
C ASP A 137 17.27 -2.48 2.59
N ALA A 138 17.16 -3.02 1.38
CA ALA A 138 18.29 -3.12 0.46
C ALA A 138 18.89 -1.74 0.14
N ASN A 139 18.05 -0.70 0.10
CA ASN A 139 18.50 0.68 -0.06
C ASN A 139 19.05 1.32 1.23
N VAL A 140 18.86 0.74 2.41
CA VAL A 140 19.27 1.35 3.68
C VAL A 140 20.45 0.61 4.33
N ASN A 141 20.44 -0.73 4.33
CA ASN A 141 21.30 -1.53 5.22
C ASN A 141 22.41 -2.34 4.52
N LEU A 142 22.41 -2.56 3.19
CA LEU A 142 23.38 -3.47 2.57
C LEU A 142 23.91 -3.03 1.19
N LEU A 143 25.26 -2.97 1.10
CA LEU A 143 26.11 -3.13 -0.08
C LEU A 143 26.28 -1.92 -1.03
N SER A 144 27.40 -1.20 -0.83
CA SER A 144 28.01 -0.24 -1.77
C SER A 144 27.13 0.90 -2.25
N SER A 145 27.61 2.14 -2.08
CA SER A 145 27.00 3.41 -2.51
C SER A 145 26.58 3.50 -4.00
N CYS A 146 26.83 2.47 -4.80
CA CYS A 146 26.46 2.35 -6.20
C CYS A 146 25.13 1.61 -6.44
N VAL A 147 24.72 0.66 -5.58
CA VAL A 147 23.49 -0.16 -5.75
C VAL A 147 22.27 0.52 -5.11
N GLN A 148 22.52 1.24 -4.01
CA GLN A 148 21.54 2.05 -3.25
C GLN A 148 20.78 3.09 -4.07
N ALA A 149 21.37 3.59 -5.17
CA ALA A 149 20.75 4.57 -6.06
C ALA A 149 19.94 3.94 -7.20
N VAL A 150 20.03 2.61 -7.39
CA VAL A 150 19.40 1.92 -8.54
C VAL A 150 18.00 1.46 -8.18
N PHE A 151 17.81 0.77 -7.05
CA PHE A 151 16.49 0.23 -6.67
C PHE A 151 15.48 1.30 -6.26
N SER A 152 15.93 2.40 -5.63
CA SER A 152 15.06 3.57 -5.36
C SER A 152 14.48 4.20 -6.63
N LYS A 153 15.09 3.95 -7.80
CA LYS A 153 14.67 4.53 -9.09
C LYS A 153 13.80 3.59 -9.93
N ILE A 154 13.76 2.31 -9.60
CA ILE A 154 12.95 1.34 -10.34
C ILE A 154 11.47 1.61 -10.01
N PRO A 155 10.64 1.92 -11.01
CA PRO A 155 9.23 2.17 -10.77
C PRO A 155 8.50 0.87 -10.47
N ILE A 156 7.52 0.94 -9.57
CA ILE A 156 6.80 -0.19 -9.00
C ILE A 156 5.35 -0.15 -9.49
N GLY A 157 4.92 -1.20 -10.18
CA GLY A 157 3.54 -1.41 -10.56
C GLY A 157 2.79 -2.19 -9.49
N PHE A 158 1.57 -1.78 -9.16
CA PHE A 158 0.72 -2.52 -8.23
C PHE A 158 -0.53 -3.05 -8.92
N ILE A 159 -0.77 -4.35 -8.87
CA ILE A 159 -1.99 -4.99 -9.38
C ILE A 159 -2.82 -5.47 -8.19
N PRO A 160 -3.95 -4.80 -7.89
CA PRO A 160 -4.78 -5.11 -6.73
C PRO A 160 -5.58 -6.40 -6.98
N LEU A 161 -5.08 -7.51 -6.44
CA LEU A 161 -5.78 -8.81 -6.44
C LEU A 161 -6.53 -9.06 -5.13
N GLY A 162 -6.25 -8.26 -4.09
CA GLY A 162 -6.92 -8.28 -2.80
C GLY A 162 -8.40 -7.85 -2.87
N LYS A 163 -9.11 -8.03 -1.75
CA LYS A 163 -10.51 -7.56 -1.61
C LYS A 163 -10.59 -6.10 -1.20
N THR A 164 -9.63 -5.68 -0.39
CA THR A 164 -9.44 -4.34 0.13
C THR A 164 -7.96 -4.04 -0.06
N CYS A 165 -7.66 -2.98 -0.79
CA CYS A 165 -6.30 -2.53 -1.02
C CYS A 165 -6.26 -1.04 -0.78
N THR A 166 -5.56 -0.62 0.25
CA THR A 166 -5.49 0.79 0.67
C THR A 166 -4.85 1.66 -0.41
N LEU A 167 -3.74 1.20 -1.00
CA LEU A 167 -3.01 1.94 -2.04
C LEU A 167 -3.74 2.01 -3.38
N SER A 168 -4.70 1.12 -3.64
CA SER A 168 -5.36 1.09 -4.95
C SER A 168 -6.31 2.28 -5.16
N HIS A 169 -6.88 2.82 -4.07
CA HIS A 169 -7.73 4.03 -4.12
C HIS A 169 -6.94 5.28 -4.48
N THR A 170 -5.65 5.32 -4.11
CA THR A 170 -4.75 6.42 -4.47
C THR A 170 -4.30 6.32 -5.92
N LEU A 171 -3.86 5.13 -6.36
CA LEU A 171 -3.19 4.97 -7.65
C LEU A 171 -4.16 4.85 -8.82
N TYR A 172 -5.38 4.35 -8.57
CA TYR A 172 -6.35 4.00 -9.62
C TYR A 172 -7.74 4.55 -9.31
N PRO A 173 -8.55 4.83 -10.35
CA PRO A 173 -9.94 5.23 -10.15
C PRO A 173 -10.76 4.14 -9.44
N GLU A 174 -11.68 4.57 -8.58
CA GLU A 174 -12.60 3.66 -7.92
C GLU A 174 -13.46 2.91 -8.94
N SER A 175 -13.61 1.60 -8.75
CA SER A 175 -14.40 0.76 -9.64
C SER A 175 -15.16 -0.30 -8.86
N THR A 176 -16.43 -0.49 -9.22
CA THR A 176 -17.30 -1.50 -8.61
C THR A 176 -16.99 -2.91 -9.10
N ASN A 177 -16.45 -3.04 -10.32
CA ASN A 177 -16.08 -4.32 -10.91
C ASN A 177 -14.59 -4.64 -10.69
N GLN A 178 -14.32 -5.74 -9.99
CA GLN A 178 -12.96 -6.21 -9.72
C GLN A 178 -12.14 -6.45 -11.00
N VAL A 179 -12.77 -6.94 -12.07
CA VAL A 179 -12.07 -7.19 -13.34
C VAL A 179 -11.60 -5.87 -13.95
N GLN A 180 -12.49 -4.87 -13.96
CA GLN A 180 -12.17 -3.54 -14.46
C GLN A 180 -11.03 -2.89 -13.66
N HIS A 181 -11.05 -3.05 -12.33
CA HIS A 181 -9.99 -2.53 -11.47
C HIS A 181 -8.62 -3.11 -11.83
N ILE A 182 -8.54 -4.44 -11.96
CA ILE A 182 -7.30 -5.15 -12.31
C ILE A 182 -6.82 -4.77 -13.72
N THR A 183 -7.72 -4.71 -14.71
CA THR A 183 -7.35 -4.35 -16.09
C THR A 183 -6.87 -2.91 -16.17
N ASN A 184 -7.55 -1.98 -15.50
CA ASN A 184 -7.15 -0.56 -15.48
C ASN A 184 -5.79 -0.38 -14.79
N ALA A 185 -5.57 -1.05 -13.66
CA ALA A 185 -4.28 -1.03 -12.97
C ALA A 185 -3.14 -1.56 -13.86
N THR A 186 -3.40 -2.66 -14.58
CA THR A 186 -2.40 -3.22 -15.51
C THR A 186 -2.12 -2.29 -16.68
N LEU A 187 -3.15 -1.65 -17.25
CA LEU A 187 -3.00 -0.66 -18.32
C LEU A 187 -2.27 0.61 -17.86
N ALA A 188 -2.49 1.06 -16.62
CA ALA A 188 -1.78 2.19 -16.04
C ALA A 188 -0.26 1.95 -15.98
N ILE A 189 0.16 0.73 -15.63
CA ILE A 189 1.57 0.31 -15.68
C ILE A 189 2.12 0.43 -17.12
N LEU A 190 1.34 0.02 -18.14
CA LEU A 190 1.77 0.13 -19.54
C LEU A 190 1.86 1.57 -20.03
N LYS A 191 0.97 2.45 -19.56
CA LYS A 191 0.99 3.89 -19.90
C LYS A 191 2.25 4.58 -19.37
N GLY A 192 2.83 4.05 -18.28
CA GLY A 192 4.13 4.48 -17.81
C GLY A 192 4.14 5.71 -16.91
N GLU A 193 2.97 6.21 -16.50
CA GLU A 193 2.84 7.36 -15.61
C GLU A 193 3.19 7.00 -14.17
N THR A 194 4.11 7.74 -13.55
CA THR A 194 4.60 7.45 -12.20
C THR A 194 4.34 8.57 -11.20
N VAL A 195 4.07 8.20 -9.96
CA VAL A 195 3.88 9.10 -8.82
C VAL A 195 4.82 8.69 -7.68
N PRO A 196 5.53 9.64 -7.05
CA PRO A 196 6.33 9.35 -5.87
C PRO A 196 5.43 9.16 -4.63
N LEU A 197 5.69 8.13 -3.84
CA LEU A 197 5.01 7.84 -2.58
C LEU A 197 5.98 8.00 -1.39
N ASP A 198 5.41 8.44 -0.27
CA ASP A 198 6.12 8.53 1.00
C ASP A 198 6.14 7.17 1.70
N VAL A 199 7.17 6.92 2.51
CA VAL A 199 7.32 5.71 3.31
C VAL A 199 7.59 6.12 4.76
N LEU A 200 7.02 5.41 5.72
CA LEU A 200 7.36 5.54 7.13
C LEU A 200 8.43 4.53 7.48
N GLN A 201 9.49 4.97 8.14
CA GLN A 201 10.47 4.12 8.78
C GLN A 201 10.11 4.02 10.27
N ILE A 202 9.83 2.82 10.73
CA ILE A 202 9.44 2.48 12.10
C ILE A 202 10.57 1.65 12.69
N LYS A 203 11.31 2.21 13.64
CA LYS A 203 12.47 1.56 14.24
C LYS A 203 12.18 1.25 15.71
N GLY A 204 12.18 -0.04 16.05
CA GLY A 204 12.22 -0.50 17.43
C GLY A 204 13.63 -0.44 18.01
N GLU A 205 13.76 -0.47 19.34
CA GLU A 205 15.07 -0.41 20.01
C GLU A 205 15.99 -1.60 19.67
N LYS A 206 15.42 -2.80 19.51
CA LYS A 206 16.17 -4.06 19.35
C LYS A 206 16.01 -4.72 17.98
N GLU A 207 15.08 -4.24 17.18
CA GLU A 207 14.70 -4.85 15.90
C GLU A 207 15.25 -4.07 14.69
N GLN A 208 15.25 -4.73 13.53
CA GLN A 208 15.53 -4.05 12.27
C GLN A 208 14.40 -3.04 11.96
N PRO A 209 14.71 -1.92 11.28
CA PRO A 209 13.69 -0.95 10.93
C PRO A 209 12.65 -1.57 9.99
N VAL A 210 11.37 -1.42 10.33
CA VAL A 210 10.23 -1.79 9.49
C VAL A 210 9.78 -0.57 8.70
N PHE A 211 9.36 -0.77 7.46
CA PHE A 211 8.90 0.25 6.54
C PHE A 211 7.42 0.03 6.23
N ALA A 212 6.67 1.13 6.22
CA ALA A 212 5.23 1.12 5.97
C ALA A 212 4.87 2.19 4.94
N VAL A 213 3.95 1.89 4.04
CA VAL A 213 3.45 2.86 3.06
C VAL A 213 2.20 3.56 3.57
N THR A 214 1.35 2.87 4.32
CA THR A 214 0.07 3.45 4.78
C THR A 214 0.16 3.99 6.18
N GLY A 215 0.58 3.19 7.15
CA GLY A 215 0.65 3.66 8.53
C GLY A 215 0.75 2.58 9.60
N LEU A 216 0.99 3.05 10.81
CA LEU A 216 0.93 2.30 12.05
C LEU A 216 -0.38 2.59 12.77
N ARG A 217 -1.02 1.55 13.30
CA ARG A 217 -2.23 1.65 14.11
C ARG A 217 -2.06 0.89 15.41
N TRP A 218 -2.47 1.50 16.50
CA TRP A 218 -2.43 0.91 17.82
C TRP A 218 -3.72 1.23 18.58
N GLY A 219 -4.45 0.20 19.00
CA GLY A 219 -5.62 0.38 19.86
C GLY A 219 -6.77 -0.57 19.58
N SER A 220 -7.91 -0.26 20.21
CA SER A 220 -9.04 -1.18 20.34
C SER A 220 -9.72 -1.50 19.00
N TYR A 221 -9.76 -0.55 18.07
CA TYR A 221 -10.36 -0.76 16.74
C TYR A 221 -9.58 -1.77 15.90
N ARG A 222 -8.24 -1.69 15.93
CA ARG A 222 -7.34 -2.66 15.28
C ARG A 222 -7.56 -4.06 15.87
N ASP A 223 -7.57 -4.18 17.20
CA ASP A 223 -7.78 -5.46 17.88
C ASP A 223 -9.15 -6.09 17.60
N ALA A 224 -10.17 -5.25 17.44
CA ALA A 224 -11.48 -5.70 17.00
C ALA A 224 -11.44 -6.17 15.53
N GLY A 225 -10.73 -5.43 14.66
CA GLY A 225 -10.54 -5.74 13.24
C GLY A 225 -9.91 -7.10 13.00
N VAL A 226 -8.85 -7.44 13.72
CA VAL A 226 -8.20 -8.77 13.69
C VAL A 226 -9.21 -9.88 13.99
N LYS A 227 -10.08 -9.68 14.97
CA LYS A 227 -11.09 -10.66 15.42
C LYS A 227 -12.27 -10.80 14.44
N VAL A 228 -12.49 -9.87 13.51
CA VAL A 228 -13.57 -9.95 12.51
C VAL A 228 -13.51 -11.26 11.71
N SER A 229 -12.31 -11.73 11.41
CA SER A 229 -12.08 -13.00 10.70
C SER A 229 -12.63 -14.21 11.46
N LYS A 230 -12.54 -14.21 12.80
CA LYS A 230 -13.04 -15.29 13.68
C LYS A 230 -14.56 -15.38 13.66
N TYR A 231 -15.26 -14.27 13.47
CA TYR A 231 -16.73 -14.20 13.41
C TYR A 231 -17.31 -14.48 12.01
N TRP A 232 -16.65 -15.33 11.20
CA TRP A 232 -17.06 -15.62 9.82
C TRP A 232 -18.51 -16.13 9.70
N TYR A 233 -19.04 -16.77 10.75
CA TYR A 233 -20.39 -17.34 10.81
C TYR A 233 -21.50 -16.28 10.88
N LEU A 234 -21.20 -15.04 11.27
CA LEU A 234 -22.18 -13.93 11.35
C LEU A 234 -22.39 -13.20 10.02
N GLY A 235 -21.76 -13.66 8.94
CA GLY A 235 -21.96 -13.13 7.59
C GLY A 235 -21.76 -11.60 7.51
N PRO A 236 -22.78 -10.81 7.14
CA PRO A 236 -22.67 -9.36 7.01
C PRO A 236 -22.55 -8.62 8.35
N LEU A 237 -22.98 -9.25 9.46
CA LEU A 237 -22.94 -8.63 10.79
C LEU A 237 -21.60 -8.81 11.50
N LYS A 238 -20.68 -9.59 10.93
CA LYS A 238 -19.40 -9.94 11.58
C LYS A 238 -18.56 -8.73 11.98
N THR A 239 -18.56 -7.65 11.20
CA THR A 239 -17.78 -6.43 11.48
C THR A 239 -18.36 -5.73 12.71
N LYS A 240 -19.65 -5.42 12.67
CA LYS A 240 -20.38 -4.81 13.79
C LYS A 240 -20.31 -5.67 15.05
N ALA A 241 -20.47 -6.98 14.91
CA ALA A 241 -20.42 -7.91 16.02
C ALA A 241 -19.03 -7.97 16.66
N ALA A 242 -17.95 -7.95 15.89
CA ALA A 242 -16.59 -7.93 16.43
C ALA A 242 -16.34 -6.67 17.29
N HIS A 243 -16.72 -5.50 16.77
CA HIS A 243 -16.63 -4.26 17.54
C HIS A 243 -17.53 -4.29 18.77
N PHE A 244 -18.76 -4.78 18.63
CA PHE A 244 -19.69 -4.92 19.76
C PHE A 244 -19.13 -5.83 20.85
N PHE A 245 -18.63 -7.03 20.51
CA PHE A 245 -18.02 -7.94 21.49
C PHE A 245 -16.74 -7.35 22.11
N SER A 246 -15.99 -6.55 21.35
CA SER A 246 -14.82 -5.86 21.92
C SER A 246 -15.20 -4.81 22.96
N THR A 247 -16.37 -4.16 22.88
CA THR A 247 -16.79 -3.17 23.89
C THR A 247 -16.86 -3.72 25.31
N PHE A 248 -17.25 -4.98 25.48
CA PHE A 248 -17.26 -5.66 26.79
C PHE A 248 -15.87 -5.94 27.36
N LYS A 249 -14.85 -5.95 26.49
CA LYS A 249 -13.44 -6.12 26.88
C LYS A 249 -12.73 -4.77 27.05
N VAL A 250 -13.07 -3.78 26.22
CA VAL A 250 -12.50 -2.42 26.24
C VAL A 250 -12.74 -1.70 27.57
N GLU A 251 -13.86 -1.99 28.25
CA GLU A 251 -14.13 -1.52 29.63
C GLU A 251 -13.03 -1.86 30.65
N ARG A 252 -12.07 -2.74 30.32
CA ARG A 252 -10.95 -3.12 31.20
C ARG A 252 -9.57 -2.58 30.78
N ASN A 253 -9.40 -2.04 29.57
CA ASN A 253 -8.07 -1.76 29.00
C ASN A 253 -7.79 -0.26 28.75
N CYS A 254 -8.72 0.66 29.02
CA CYS A 254 -8.56 2.10 28.73
C CYS A 254 -7.57 2.86 29.64
N GLU A 255 -6.60 2.21 30.28
CA GLU A 255 -5.66 2.84 31.23
C GLU A 255 -4.20 2.81 30.76
N GLU A 256 -3.92 2.71 29.46
CA GLU A 256 -2.54 2.74 28.97
C GLU A 256 -2.09 4.17 28.68
N LYS A 257 -1.55 4.82 29.73
CA LYS A 257 -0.84 6.09 29.62
C LYS A 257 0.42 5.88 28.78
N SER A 258 0.39 6.33 27.53
CA SER A 258 1.58 6.38 26.67
C SER A 258 2.03 7.83 26.49
N ALA A 259 3.30 8.02 26.12
CA ALA A 259 3.83 9.33 25.79
C ALA A 259 4.24 9.36 24.32
N LEU A 260 3.83 10.41 23.62
CA LEU A 260 4.22 10.67 22.24
C LEU A 260 5.10 11.92 22.23
N MET A 261 6.32 11.78 21.76
CA MET A 261 7.18 12.91 21.43
C MET A 261 7.13 13.11 19.93
N TYR A 262 6.95 14.32 19.44
CA TYR A 262 6.96 14.59 18.00
C TYR A 262 7.74 15.85 17.65
N LEU A 263 8.19 15.88 16.40
CA LEU A 263 8.82 17.02 15.75
C LEU A 263 7.90 17.51 14.64
N GLY A 264 7.78 18.83 14.51
CA GLY A 264 6.91 19.47 13.53
C GLY A 264 7.22 19.14 12.06
N PRO A 265 6.40 19.65 11.12
CA PRO A 265 6.63 19.49 9.69
C PRO A 265 8.02 19.97 9.26
N THR A 266 8.64 19.26 8.31
CA THR A 266 9.94 19.67 7.75
C THR A 266 9.74 20.33 6.40
N GLU A 267 10.35 21.49 6.20
CA GLU A 267 10.38 22.15 4.88
C GLU A 267 11.18 21.31 3.89
N ARG A 268 10.64 21.17 2.67
CA ARG A 268 11.30 20.37 1.66
C ARG A 268 12.61 21.04 1.20
N PRO A 269 13.75 20.33 1.20
CA PRO A 269 14.95 20.82 0.54
C PRO A 269 14.70 20.91 -0.97
N PRO A 270 15.20 21.95 -1.66
CA PRO A 270 14.97 22.12 -3.10
C PRO A 270 15.38 20.85 -3.87
N GLU A 271 14.49 20.35 -4.75
CA GLU A 271 14.79 19.20 -5.60
C GLU A 271 16.01 19.55 -6.48
N GLU A 272 17.18 19.02 -6.12
CA GLU A 272 18.35 19.12 -6.99
C GLU A 272 18.00 18.41 -8.31
N PRO A 273 18.22 19.04 -9.48
CA PRO A 273 17.95 18.40 -10.75
C PRO A 273 18.76 17.11 -10.85
N GLU A 274 18.10 16.02 -11.24
CA GLU A 274 18.71 14.69 -11.40
C GLU A 274 19.70 14.68 -12.57
N GLU A 275 20.85 15.33 -12.42
CA GLU A 275 22.00 15.05 -13.27
C GLU A 275 22.51 13.66 -12.90
N THR A 276 22.26 12.67 -13.75
CA THR A 276 22.99 11.41 -13.67
C THR A 276 24.48 11.76 -13.75
N PRO A 277 25.29 11.54 -12.68
CA PRO A 277 26.68 11.95 -12.73
C PRO A 277 27.34 11.13 -13.82
N SER A 278 27.73 11.81 -14.91
CA SER A 278 28.46 11.17 -15.99
C SER A 278 29.68 10.47 -15.42
N ARG A 279 29.87 9.21 -15.83
CA ARG A 279 30.90 8.35 -15.26
C ARG A 279 32.24 9.08 -15.39
N PRO A 280 32.89 9.50 -14.28
CA PRO A 280 34.04 10.38 -14.40
C PRO A 280 35.18 9.65 -15.13
N PRO A 281 35.94 10.34 -16.00
CA PRO A 281 37.00 9.73 -16.80
C PRO A 281 38.06 9.05 -15.92
N LEU A 282 38.77 8.07 -16.50
CA LEU A 282 39.69 7.17 -15.77
C LEU A 282 40.73 7.91 -14.91
N TYR A 283 41.26 9.03 -15.38
CA TYR A 283 42.25 9.82 -14.63
C TYR A 283 41.67 10.42 -13.33
N VAL A 284 40.40 10.85 -13.33
CA VAL A 284 39.72 11.38 -12.14
C VAL A 284 39.52 10.28 -11.10
N ARG A 285 39.24 9.05 -11.54
CA ARG A 285 39.10 7.88 -10.67
C ARG A 285 40.43 7.47 -10.06
N LEU A 286 41.49 7.47 -10.87
CA LEU A 286 42.84 7.17 -10.40
C LEU A 286 43.30 8.22 -9.39
N TYR A 287 43.08 9.51 -9.69
CA TYR A 287 43.38 10.61 -8.79
C TYR A 287 42.55 10.57 -7.50
N ARG A 288 41.24 10.27 -7.55
CA ARG A 288 40.42 10.05 -6.34
C ARG A 288 40.95 8.89 -5.50
N ARG A 289 41.33 7.78 -6.14
CA ARG A 289 41.84 6.59 -5.43
C ARG A 289 43.18 6.88 -4.76
N LEU A 290 44.08 7.60 -5.45
CA LEU A 290 45.34 8.08 -4.88
C LEU A 290 45.08 9.11 -3.76
N ARG A 291 44.16 10.06 -3.96
CA ARG A 291 43.79 11.05 -2.95
C ARG A 291 43.20 10.38 -1.70
N LEU A 292 42.36 9.36 -1.87
CA LEU A 292 41.78 8.59 -0.77
C LEU A 292 42.80 7.72 -0.02
N TYR A 293 43.82 7.21 -0.74
CA TYR A 293 44.91 6.44 -0.14
C TYR A 293 45.85 7.33 0.70
N TRP A 294 45.98 8.62 0.34
CA TRP A 294 46.86 9.58 1.02
C TRP A 294 46.11 10.51 1.99
N SER A 295 44.79 10.62 1.88
CA SER A 295 43.96 11.30 2.87
C SER A 295 43.76 10.39 4.07
N SER A 296 44.04 10.90 5.26
CA SER A 296 43.50 10.31 6.49
C SER A 296 41.97 10.21 6.37
N PRO A 297 41.32 9.17 6.94
CA PRO A 297 39.87 9.16 7.02
C PRO A 297 39.42 10.51 7.57
N PRO A 298 38.42 11.17 6.96
CA PRO A 298 37.86 12.38 7.52
C PRO A 298 37.53 12.05 8.97
N LYS A 299 38.11 12.78 9.93
CA LYS A 299 37.52 12.80 11.26
C LYS A 299 36.10 13.29 11.02
N GLU A 300 35.11 12.43 11.24
CA GLU A 300 33.72 12.84 11.31
C GLU A 300 33.69 13.98 12.32
N ILE A 301 33.59 15.21 11.82
CA ILE A 301 33.29 16.35 12.66
C ILE A 301 31.92 15.99 13.21
N PRO A 302 31.76 15.84 14.54
CA PRO A 302 30.43 15.65 15.10
C PRO A 302 29.63 16.83 14.58
N GLN A 303 28.63 16.58 13.72
CA GLN A 303 27.64 17.61 13.46
C GLN A 303 27.11 17.99 14.84
N GLU A 304 27.25 19.26 15.22
CA GLU A 304 26.50 19.81 16.34
C GLU A 304 25.04 19.57 15.98
N VAL A 305 24.46 18.51 16.55
CA VAL A 305 23.04 18.23 16.46
C VAL A 305 22.40 19.40 17.19
N THR A 306 21.86 20.34 16.44
CA THR A 306 20.98 21.37 17.01
C THR A 306 19.97 20.64 17.89
N PRO A 307 19.78 21.04 19.15
CA PRO A 307 18.79 20.39 20.01
C PRO A 307 17.44 20.51 19.31
N GLU A 308 16.93 19.38 18.83
CA GLU A 308 15.62 19.28 18.21
C GLU A 308 14.58 19.57 19.30
N ASP A 309 13.73 20.59 19.09
CA ASP A 309 12.67 20.96 20.04
C ASP A 309 11.54 19.92 19.98
N TRP A 310 11.66 18.86 20.77
CA TRP A 310 10.64 17.82 20.89
C TRP A 310 9.46 18.29 21.74
N GLU A 311 8.24 18.18 21.20
CA GLU A 311 7.01 18.39 21.97
C GLU A 311 6.53 17.05 22.54
N GLU A 312 6.32 16.99 23.86
CA GLU A 312 5.83 15.79 24.55
C GLU A 312 4.33 15.90 24.83
N LEU A 313 3.58 14.88 24.41
CA LEU A 313 2.14 14.77 24.59
C LEU A 313 1.80 13.45 25.28
N LYS A 314 1.11 13.54 26.43
CA LYS A 314 0.64 12.38 27.19
C LYS A 314 -0.68 11.89 26.61
N LEU A 315 -0.72 10.64 26.20
CA LEU A 315 -1.84 10.02 25.51
C LEU A 315 -2.66 9.14 26.47
N SER A 316 -3.98 9.35 26.43
CA SER A 316 -5.01 8.43 26.92
C SER A 316 -6.05 8.33 25.81
N THR A 317 -6.00 7.26 25.02
CA THR A 317 -6.75 7.16 23.76
C THR A 317 -7.28 5.75 23.52
N ILE A 318 -8.37 5.64 22.76
CA ILE A 318 -8.90 4.34 22.30
C ILE A 318 -8.05 3.76 21.17
N GLU A 319 -7.59 4.63 20.27
CA GLU A 319 -6.73 4.29 19.14
C GLU A 319 -5.83 5.47 18.77
N LEU A 320 -4.56 5.14 18.53
CA LEU A 320 -3.56 5.97 17.89
C LEU A 320 -3.34 5.44 16.46
N SER A 321 -3.37 6.33 15.48
CA SER A 321 -3.02 6.01 14.10
C SER A 321 -2.03 7.02 13.56
N ILE A 322 -0.88 6.55 13.11
CA ILE A 322 0.16 7.33 12.44
C ILE A 322 0.10 6.93 10.97
N ALA A 323 -0.24 7.86 10.09
CA ALA A 323 -0.48 7.56 8.68
C ALA A 323 0.32 8.49 7.76
N THR A 324 0.68 7.98 6.59
CA THR A 324 1.14 8.84 5.51
C THR A 324 -0.02 9.55 4.85
N ARG A 325 0.29 10.66 4.17
CA ARG A 325 -0.65 11.35 3.29
C ARG A 325 -0.83 10.67 1.93
N ASN A 326 -0.38 9.43 1.76
CA ASN A 326 -0.49 8.71 0.49
C ASN A 326 -1.95 8.53 0.04
N ARG A 327 -2.93 8.62 0.95
CA ARG A 327 -4.36 8.57 0.58
C ARG A 327 -4.84 9.81 -0.17
N GLN A 328 -4.32 10.99 0.20
CA GLN A 328 -4.63 12.28 -0.43
C GLN A 328 -3.31 12.94 -0.83
N LEU A 329 -2.68 12.39 -1.86
CA LEU A 329 -1.41 12.88 -2.35
C LEU A 329 -1.57 14.24 -3.03
N ASP A 330 -0.81 15.20 -2.53
CA ASP A 330 -0.59 16.49 -3.17
C ASP A 330 0.90 16.60 -3.50
N LEU A 331 1.17 16.69 -4.80
CA LEU A 331 2.53 16.73 -5.33
C LEU A 331 3.17 18.12 -5.26
N THR A 332 2.40 19.17 -4.97
CA THR A 332 2.91 20.54 -4.89
C THR A 332 3.24 21.01 -3.47
N ARG A 333 2.88 20.21 -2.45
CA ARG A 333 3.10 20.57 -1.04
C ARG A 333 4.54 20.99 -0.79
N THR A 334 4.75 22.06 -0.02
CA THR A 334 6.07 22.58 0.35
C THR A 334 6.69 21.87 1.55
N GLU A 335 5.83 21.34 2.43
CA GLU A 335 6.23 20.64 3.65
C GLU A 335 5.99 19.13 3.53
N ASP A 336 6.89 18.35 4.11
CA ASP A 336 6.77 16.91 4.21
C ASP A 336 6.48 16.52 5.67
N PHE A 337 5.29 15.94 5.89
CA PHE A 337 4.81 15.51 7.20
C PHE A 337 3.88 14.30 7.10
N MET A 338 3.77 13.57 8.21
CA MET A 338 2.84 12.47 8.45
C MET A 338 1.70 12.93 9.37
N ASP A 339 0.54 12.31 9.23
CA ASP A 339 -0.64 12.63 10.04
C ASP A 339 -0.72 11.67 11.22
N ILE A 340 -0.73 12.22 12.43
CA ILE A 340 -0.92 11.49 13.68
C ILE A 340 -2.33 11.80 14.18
N CYS A 341 -3.20 10.79 14.16
CA CYS A 341 -4.55 10.90 14.68
C CYS A 341 -4.70 10.17 16.01
N ILE A 342 -5.16 10.93 17.00
CA ILE A 342 -5.31 10.57 18.41
C ILE A 342 -6.81 10.58 18.70
N GLU A 343 -7.41 9.40 18.82
CA GLU A 343 -8.86 9.29 19.09
C GLU A 343 -9.13 9.27 20.60
N ALA A 344 -9.94 10.22 21.05
CA ALA A 344 -10.30 10.39 22.46
C ALA A 344 -11.06 9.17 23.04
N ASP A 345 -11.01 9.03 24.35
CA ASP A 345 -11.64 7.96 25.13
C ASP A 345 -13.14 8.15 25.40
N THR A 346 -13.68 9.33 25.12
CA THR A 346 -15.07 9.71 25.44
C THR A 346 -16.14 9.15 24.49
N VAL A 347 -15.79 8.21 23.61
CA VAL A 347 -16.69 7.68 22.57
C VAL A 347 -17.76 6.74 23.17
N SER A 348 -19.03 6.99 22.86
CA SER A 348 -20.12 6.10 23.30
C SER A 348 -20.04 4.72 22.64
N LYS A 349 -20.52 3.66 23.31
CA LYS A 349 -20.49 2.27 22.78
C LYS A 349 -21.15 2.14 21.40
N GLY A 350 -22.26 2.84 21.16
CA GLY A 350 -22.94 2.84 19.86
C GLY A 350 -22.11 3.51 18.76
N GLN A 351 -21.49 4.65 19.08
CA GLN A 351 -20.56 5.32 18.17
C GLN A 351 -19.33 4.48 17.90
N PHE A 352 -18.80 3.76 18.91
CA PHE A 352 -17.66 2.86 18.76
C PHE A 352 -17.95 1.78 17.71
N VAL A 353 -19.11 1.10 17.76
CA VAL A 353 -19.44 0.06 16.77
C VAL A 353 -19.59 0.62 15.35
N ASN A 354 -20.21 1.79 15.22
CA ASN A 354 -20.41 2.44 13.92
C ASN A 354 -19.08 2.94 13.33
N ARG A 355 -18.26 3.65 14.13
CA ARG A 355 -16.92 4.11 13.74
C ARG A 355 -15.99 2.95 13.40
N GLY A 356 -16.02 1.87 14.20
CA GLY A 356 -15.23 0.67 13.92
C GLY A 356 -15.57 0.05 12.58
N SER A 357 -16.85 0.01 12.22
CA SER A 357 -17.29 -0.49 10.90
C SER A 357 -16.79 0.40 9.75
N GLN A 358 -16.74 1.72 9.94
CA GLN A 358 -16.17 2.65 8.96
C GLN A 358 -14.65 2.48 8.86
N LYS A 359 -13.95 2.38 9.99
CA LYS A 359 -12.50 2.15 10.08
C LYS A 359 -12.03 0.81 9.52
N MET A 360 -12.93 -0.16 9.34
CA MET A 360 -12.64 -1.41 8.62
C MET A 360 -12.61 -1.23 7.10
N CYS A 361 -13.35 -0.25 6.57
CA CYS A 361 -13.26 0.15 5.17
C CYS A 361 -12.10 1.13 4.97
N ASP A 362 -11.98 2.07 5.90
CA ASP A 362 -11.02 3.18 5.85
C ASP A 362 -10.18 3.25 7.14
N PRO A 363 -9.08 2.48 7.21
CA PRO A 363 -8.23 2.35 8.38
C PRO A 363 -7.74 3.64 9.03
N HIS A 364 -7.38 4.63 8.20
CA HIS A 364 -6.76 5.88 8.63
C HIS A 364 -7.74 7.05 8.64
N MET A 365 -9.05 6.79 8.60
CA MET A 365 -10.05 7.84 8.78
C MET A 365 -9.98 8.39 10.20
N CYS A 366 -9.80 9.70 10.31
CA CYS A 366 -9.79 10.41 11.59
C CYS A 366 -11.20 10.98 11.87
N PRO A 367 -11.94 10.44 12.86
CA PRO A 367 -13.31 10.85 13.11
C PRO A 367 -13.40 12.21 13.82
N GLU A 368 -14.54 12.88 13.65
CA GLU A 368 -14.82 14.18 14.28
C GLU A 368 -14.64 14.13 15.80
N GLY A 369 -13.88 15.10 16.32
CA GLY A 369 -13.48 15.19 17.74
C GLY A 369 -12.14 14.54 18.08
N SER A 370 -11.45 13.93 17.11
CA SER A 370 -10.08 13.42 17.30
C SER A 370 -9.07 14.55 17.15
N GLN A 371 -7.96 14.47 17.87
CA GLN A 371 -6.83 15.39 17.68
C GLN A 371 -5.98 14.87 16.53
N CYS A 372 -5.70 15.73 15.55
CA CYS A 372 -4.85 15.42 14.40
C CYS A 372 -3.62 16.33 14.46
N ILE A 373 -2.43 15.75 14.50
CA ILE A 373 -1.16 16.44 14.61
C ILE A 373 -0.33 16.11 13.36
N GLN A 374 0.36 17.10 12.82
CA GLN A 374 1.26 16.95 11.69
C GLN A 374 2.70 16.90 12.19
N ALA A 375 3.42 15.83 11.85
CA ALA A 375 4.78 15.61 12.34
C ALA A 375 5.67 15.00 11.27
N SER A 376 6.96 15.30 11.27
CA SER A 376 7.93 14.65 10.36
C SER A 376 8.59 13.42 11.00
N ARG A 377 8.71 13.43 12.33
CA ARG A 377 9.30 12.38 13.16
C ARG A 377 8.53 12.31 14.48
N CYS A 378 8.32 11.10 15.00
CA CYS A 378 7.75 10.92 16.33
C CYS A 378 8.35 9.71 17.04
N ILE A 379 8.33 9.73 18.36
CA ILE A 379 8.76 8.64 19.23
C ILE A 379 7.56 8.27 20.08
N LEU A 380 7.11 7.03 19.95
CA LEU A 380 6.05 6.46 20.77
C LEU A 380 6.69 5.69 21.92
N GLN A 381 6.51 6.19 23.14
CA GLN A 381 6.93 5.53 24.36
C GLN A 381 5.75 4.77 24.97
N LEU A 382 5.94 3.47 25.16
CA LEU A 382 5.00 2.59 25.83
C LEU A 382 5.49 2.25 27.24
N PRO A 383 4.58 2.15 28.24
CA PRO A 383 4.97 1.69 29.57
C PRO A 383 5.48 0.23 29.54
N GLU A 384 6.42 -0.10 30.43
CA GLU A 384 6.99 -1.44 30.54
C GLU A 384 5.91 -2.47 30.87
N GLY A 385 5.80 -3.53 30.05
CA GLY A 385 4.79 -4.59 30.23
C GLY A 385 3.46 -4.36 29.52
N THR A 386 3.37 -3.38 28.62
CA THR A 386 2.18 -3.18 27.77
C THR A 386 1.92 -4.42 26.91
N GLU A 387 0.85 -5.16 27.19
CA GLU A 387 0.41 -6.29 26.36
C GLU A 387 -0.41 -5.77 25.18
N GLY A 388 0.21 -5.70 23.99
CA GLY A 388 -0.46 -5.22 22.79
C GLY A 388 0.31 -5.58 21.53
N SER A 389 -0.34 -5.37 20.40
CA SER A 389 0.31 -5.49 19.09
C SER A 389 -0.05 -4.32 18.20
N PHE A 390 0.95 -3.80 17.51
CA PHE A 390 0.78 -2.81 16.46
C PHE A 390 0.21 -3.46 15.21
N GLY A 391 -0.58 -2.68 14.48
CA GLY A 391 -0.96 -2.98 13.10
C GLY A 391 -0.17 -2.08 12.16
N ILE A 392 0.85 -2.61 11.49
CA ILE A 392 1.61 -1.88 10.46
C ILE A 392 1.12 -2.38 9.11
N ASP A 393 0.48 -1.53 8.30
CA ASP A 393 -0.04 -1.89 6.95
C ASP A 393 -0.93 -3.17 6.90
N ASN A 394 -1.63 -3.48 8.01
CA ASN A 394 -2.46 -4.68 8.29
C ASN A 394 -1.70 -5.96 8.71
N GLU A 395 -0.40 -5.88 8.98
CA GLU A 395 0.37 -6.94 9.64
C GLU A 395 0.51 -6.68 11.14
N GLU A 396 0.63 -7.76 11.91
CA GLU A 396 0.71 -7.71 13.37
C GLU A 396 2.18 -7.70 13.84
N TYR A 397 2.55 -6.68 14.59
CA TYR A 397 3.87 -6.55 15.22
C TYR A 397 3.72 -6.42 16.73
N GLU A 398 4.71 -6.85 17.50
CA GLU A 398 4.69 -6.71 18.95
C GLU A 398 4.80 -5.24 19.35
N ALA A 399 4.00 -4.81 20.35
CA ALA A 399 4.03 -3.44 20.82
C ALA A 399 5.31 -3.17 21.62
N MET A 400 6.10 -2.21 21.16
CA MET A 400 7.34 -1.78 21.81
C MET A 400 7.54 -0.26 21.61
N PRO A 401 8.43 0.39 22.38
CA PRO A 401 8.83 1.76 22.08
C PRO A 401 9.42 1.84 20.66
N VAL A 402 8.85 2.73 19.85
CA VAL A 402 9.23 2.86 18.43
C VAL A 402 9.47 4.31 18.06
N GLU A 403 10.49 4.52 17.25
CA GLU A 403 10.76 5.78 16.56
C GLU A 403 10.20 5.69 15.13
N VAL A 404 9.31 6.61 14.77
CA VAL A 404 8.72 6.71 13.43
C VAL A 404 9.26 7.94 12.73
N LYS A 405 9.78 7.76 11.51
CA LYS A 405 10.32 8.82 10.66
C LYS A 405 9.71 8.77 9.28
N LEU A 406 9.30 9.91 8.74
CA LEU A 406 8.86 10.01 7.35
C LEU A 406 10.06 10.03 6.39
N LEU A 407 9.99 9.19 5.36
CA LEU A 407 10.88 9.19 4.20
C LEU A 407 10.06 9.68 2.99
N PRO A 408 10.13 10.99 2.67
CA PRO A 408 9.30 11.56 1.62
C PRO A 408 9.73 11.05 0.24
N ARG A 409 8.75 10.78 -0.64
CA ARG A 409 8.92 10.46 -2.07
C ARG A 409 9.95 9.37 -2.38
N LYS A 410 10.11 8.40 -1.47
CA LYS A 410 11.18 7.39 -1.57
C LYS A 410 10.95 6.37 -2.67
N LEU A 411 9.69 6.05 -2.96
CA LEU A 411 9.28 5.02 -3.92
C LEU A 411 8.53 5.66 -5.08
N ARG A 412 8.65 5.10 -6.29
CA ARG A 412 7.90 5.54 -7.47
C ARG A 412 6.90 4.46 -7.87
N PHE A 413 5.61 4.79 -7.88
CA PHE A 413 4.55 3.86 -8.26
C PHE A 413 3.90 4.25 -9.58
N PHE A 414 3.45 3.28 -10.37
CA PHE A 414 2.59 3.59 -11.51
C PHE A 414 1.19 3.97 -11.05
N CYS A 415 0.63 4.96 -11.74
CA CYS A 415 -0.72 5.47 -11.47
C CYS A 415 -1.49 5.66 -12.78
N ASP A 416 -2.82 5.72 -12.70
CA ASP A 416 -3.61 6.13 -13.84
C ASP A 416 -3.35 7.62 -14.15
N PRO A 417 -3.14 8.02 -15.42
CA PRO A 417 -2.93 9.42 -15.79
C PRO A 417 -4.00 10.37 -15.22
N ARG A 418 -5.26 9.93 -15.13
CA ARG A 418 -6.36 10.73 -14.58
C ARG A 418 -6.18 11.03 -13.10
N MET A 419 -5.64 10.06 -12.35
CA MET A 419 -5.36 10.24 -10.92
C MET A 419 -4.18 11.20 -10.75
N ARG A 420 -3.16 11.10 -11.60
CA ARG A 420 -2.01 12.04 -11.59
C ARG A 420 -2.46 13.48 -11.83
N GLU A 421 -3.34 13.71 -12.81
CA GLU A 421 -3.92 15.03 -13.06
C GLU A 421 -4.68 15.57 -11.84
N GLN A 422 -5.48 14.73 -11.16
CA GLN A 422 -6.18 15.12 -9.94
C GLN A 422 -5.23 15.49 -8.80
N MET A 423 -4.14 14.72 -8.60
CA MET A 423 -3.11 15.00 -7.59
C MET A 423 -2.37 16.32 -7.86
N LEU A 424 -2.26 16.71 -9.14
CA LEU A 424 -1.67 18.00 -9.54
C LEU A 424 -2.67 19.15 -9.47
N HIS A 425 -3.98 18.90 -9.62
CA HIS A 425 -5.02 19.94 -9.57
C HIS A 425 -5.53 20.22 -8.16
N ALA A 426 -5.53 19.23 -7.26
CA ALA A 426 -5.84 19.41 -5.83
C ALA A 426 -4.89 20.41 -5.13
N ALA A 427 -3.77 20.73 -5.78
CA ALA A 427 -2.80 21.76 -5.40
C ALA A 427 -3.25 23.22 -5.60
N VAL A 428 -4.22 23.46 -6.50
CA VAL A 428 -4.55 24.82 -7.00
C VAL A 428 -5.78 25.40 -6.30
N GLN A 429 -6.50 24.60 -5.52
CA GLN A 429 -7.68 24.99 -4.74
C GLN A 429 -7.35 24.95 -3.26
#